data_AF-A0A1W9MUB4-F1
#
_entry.id   AF-A0A1W9MUB4-F1
#
_cell.length_a   1.000
_cell.length_b   1.000
_cell.length_c   1.000
_cell.angle_alpha   90.00
_cell.angle_beta   90.00
_cell.angle_gamma   90.00
#
_symmetry.space_group_name_H-M   'P 1'
#
loop_
_entity.id
_entity.type
_entity.pdbx_description
1 polymer ?
#
loop_
_entity_poly.entity_id
_entity_poly.type
_entity_poly.pdbx_seq_one_letter_code
_entity_poly.pdbx_strand_id
1 'polypeptide(L)'
;MLESILENSKFLVIETENQVKLTYGLLNDFDEKLLEKIASKDDYIDNLKTTVENKCFSRIHNASLEEKEINDIRAIHIICVNLERIADYCVNIARQLHYLTEKSFIHQYDYKGMFSMIQKGLSKITRVFDRKDLSGALEICRAEFYLDMLYKKNFDQIMQELRLGTQVENLITVIFIFRYLERIGDSLLNIGEALIFAIIGDRIKIRQFEALEKTLSESGFAGTLSDIDFTSIWGSRSGCRISKVGNKSPSGFKSQGIFKEGAIKKIKQEQENISRWEEIFPGLTPKVFGCYEKADSASLLIEFLPGCTLDQIVLTESSEIVQNVIFIFEQTLAEIWESTIQEGPFQTDYMKQLKARTDAVRQVHPHFYRSEKNIESLTIPSSKELIEACEQIEKHIPAPFTVFIHGDFNTNNIVYNHEEQKVNYIDLYRSKRADYVQDASVFLISNFRLPVFDLKLRKRINDVIQHFIEFFSFFAQKHNDSTYEIRMALALARSYYTSSRFELNYIFAKEMFLMSHFLMEKIAAHKGKPWETFRLPAEILFY
;
A
#
# COMPACT_ATOMS: atom_id res chain seq x y z
N MET A 1 -14.18 11.80 -32.04
CA MET A 1 -13.29 12.45 -31.06
C MET A 1 -12.27 11.48 -30.47
N LEU A 2 -12.68 10.30 -29.97
CA LEU A 2 -11.74 9.23 -29.55
C LEU A 2 -10.85 8.74 -30.72
N GLU A 3 -11.43 8.57 -31.91
CA GLU A 3 -10.67 8.22 -33.12
C GLU A 3 -9.54 9.21 -33.42
N SER A 4 -9.76 10.51 -33.21
CA SER A 4 -8.75 11.54 -33.43
C SER A 4 -7.63 11.52 -32.38
N ILE A 5 -7.93 11.08 -31.15
CA ILE A 5 -6.91 10.82 -30.11
C ILE A 5 -6.07 9.62 -30.54
N LEU A 6 -6.73 8.53 -30.95
CA LEU A 6 -6.07 7.30 -31.39
C LEU A 6 -5.20 7.53 -32.62
N GLU A 7 -5.70 8.24 -33.62
CA GLU A 7 -4.96 8.59 -34.83
C GLU A 7 -3.69 9.38 -34.49
N ASN A 8 -3.81 10.45 -33.70
CA ASN A 8 -2.65 11.23 -33.26
C ASN A 8 -1.65 10.40 -32.43
N SER A 9 -2.14 9.49 -31.56
CA SER A 9 -1.25 8.60 -30.81
C SER A 9 -0.53 7.59 -31.72
N LYS A 10 -1.16 7.13 -32.81
CA LYS A 10 -0.53 6.26 -33.81
C LYS A 10 0.58 7.00 -34.55
N PHE A 11 0.34 8.25 -34.94
CA PHE A 11 1.39 9.10 -35.50
C PHE A 11 2.56 9.29 -34.53
N LEU A 12 2.29 9.48 -33.23
CA LEU A 12 3.32 9.63 -32.22
C LEU A 12 4.20 8.38 -32.08
N VAL A 13 3.60 7.18 -32.11
CA VAL A 13 4.35 5.91 -32.13
C VAL A 13 5.26 5.84 -33.36
N ILE A 14 4.73 6.15 -34.55
CA ILE A 14 5.49 6.11 -35.82
C ILE A 14 6.66 7.09 -35.78
N GLU A 15 6.45 8.32 -35.32
CA GLU A 15 7.53 9.30 -35.24
C GLU A 15 8.60 8.92 -34.22
N THR A 16 8.20 8.36 -33.08
CA THR A 16 9.14 7.84 -32.08
C THR A 16 9.98 6.68 -32.65
N GLU A 17 9.37 5.76 -33.41
CA GLU A 17 10.12 4.71 -34.11
C GLU A 17 11.11 5.29 -35.12
N ASN A 18 10.71 6.31 -35.86
CA ASN A 18 11.58 6.99 -36.82
C ASN A 18 12.75 7.69 -36.12
N GLN A 19 12.51 8.32 -34.97
CA GLN A 19 13.53 8.94 -34.13
C GLN A 19 14.56 7.91 -33.65
N VAL A 20 14.10 6.75 -33.17
CA VAL A 20 14.97 5.63 -32.77
C VAL A 20 15.78 5.10 -33.96
N LYS A 21 15.17 4.96 -35.15
CA LYS A 21 15.87 4.54 -36.38
C LYS A 21 16.94 5.54 -36.81
N LEU A 22 16.66 6.84 -36.75
CA LEU A 22 17.64 7.89 -37.07
C LEU A 22 18.81 7.89 -36.10
N THR A 23 18.52 7.74 -34.81
CA THR A 23 19.54 7.65 -33.76
C THR A 23 20.43 6.43 -33.96
N TYR A 24 19.84 5.26 -34.28
CA TYR A 24 20.61 4.08 -34.64
C TYR A 24 21.50 4.29 -35.86
N GLY A 25 20.96 4.95 -36.91
CA GLY A 25 21.72 5.32 -38.10
C GLY A 25 22.92 6.21 -37.78
N LEU A 26 22.71 7.25 -36.96
CA LEU A 26 23.74 8.18 -36.52
C LEU A 26 24.87 7.48 -35.73
N LEU A 27 24.55 6.47 -34.93
CA LEU A 27 25.56 5.69 -34.20
C LEU A 27 26.40 4.79 -35.12
N ASN A 28 25.84 4.35 -36.25
CA ASN A 28 26.57 3.55 -37.22
C ASN A 28 27.47 4.41 -38.10
N ASP A 29 26.97 5.55 -38.57
CA ASP A 29 27.68 6.50 -39.40
C ASP A 29 27.32 7.93 -38.98
N PHE A 30 28.30 8.64 -38.39
CA PHE A 30 28.07 9.95 -37.82
C PHE A 30 27.94 11.01 -38.92
N ASP A 31 26.74 11.54 -39.09
CA ASP A 31 26.43 12.66 -39.98
C ASP A 31 25.78 13.79 -39.18
N GLU A 32 26.39 14.97 -39.20
CA GLU A 32 25.92 16.17 -38.51
C GLU A 32 24.51 16.59 -38.97
N LYS A 33 24.14 16.29 -40.23
CA LYS A 33 22.77 16.52 -40.73
C LYS A 33 21.73 15.61 -40.09
N LEU A 34 22.12 14.39 -39.72
CA LEU A 34 21.22 13.48 -39.01
C LEU A 34 20.98 13.96 -37.58
N LEU A 35 21.99 14.57 -36.94
CA LEU A 35 21.85 15.15 -35.60
C LEU A 35 20.84 16.31 -35.59
N GLU A 36 20.96 17.27 -36.51
CA GLU A 36 20.00 18.37 -36.64
C GLU A 36 18.58 17.85 -36.90
N LYS A 37 18.46 16.81 -37.74
CA LYS A 37 17.19 16.16 -38.03
C LYS A 37 16.57 15.51 -36.79
N ILE A 38 17.37 14.83 -35.97
CA ILE A 38 16.93 14.25 -34.68
C ILE A 38 16.41 15.34 -33.76
N ALA A 39 17.15 16.45 -33.60
CA ALA A 39 16.70 17.56 -32.76
C ALA A 39 15.38 18.18 -33.26
N SER A 40 15.25 18.44 -34.57
CA SER A 40 14.02 19.02 -35.14
C SER A 40 12.78 18.12 -35.01
N LYS A 41 12.98 16.79 -35.00
CA LYS A 41 11.89 15.82 -34.85
C LYS A 41 11.39 15.72 -33.40
N ASP A 42 12.25 15.98 -32.44
CA ASP A 42 11.92 16.03 -31.02
C ASP A 42 10.85 17.10 -30.74
N ASP A 43 11.07 18.32 -31.26
CA ASP A 43 10.10 19.41 -31.18
C ASP A 43 8.73 19.02 -31.78
N TYR A 44 8.73 18.24 -32.86
CA TYR A 44 7.49 17.74 -33.48
C TYR A 44 6.78 16.71 -32.58
N ILE A 45 7.52 15.79 -31.99
CA ILE A 45 7.02 14.77 -31.07
C ILE A 45 6.41 15.43 -29.82
N ASP A 46 7.06 16.45 -29.26
CA ASP A 46 6.57 17.24 -28.14
C ASP A 46 5.23 17.92 -28.42
N ASN A 47 5.13 18.57 -29.58
CA ASN A 47 3.91 19.24 -30.02
C ASN A 47 2.77 18.23 -30.24
N LEU A 48 3.08 17.06 -30.81
CA LEU A 48 2.11 16.00 -31.04
C LEU A 48 1.63 15.39 -29.71
N LYS A 49 2.53 15.15 -28.75
CA LYS A 49 2.17 14.71 -27.39
C LYS A 49 1.25 15.72 -26.71
N THR A 50 1.58 17.00 -26.76
CA THR A 50 0.76 18.08 -26.19
C THR A 50 -0.63 18.13 -26.83
N THR A 51 -0.70 17.91 -28.15
CA THR A 51 -1.97 17.84 -28.88
C THR A 51 -2.83 16.65 -28.41
N VAL A 52 -2.23 15.47 -28.25
CA VAL A 52 -2.93 14.28 -27.74
C VAL A 52 -3.42 14.51 -26.31
N GLU A 53 -2.55 15.02 -25.44
CA GLU A 53 -2.85 15.30 -24.04
C GLU A 53 -4.05 16.26 -23.89
N ASN A 54 -4.04 17.37 -24.61
CA ASN A 54 -5.15 18.33 -24.61
C ASN A 54 -6.45 17.71 -25.10
N LYS A 55 -6.41 16.86 -26.13
CA LYS A 55 -7.59 16.13 -26.61
C LYS A 55 -8.10 15.11 -25.58
N CYS A 56 -7.21 14.40 -24.89
CA CYS A 56 -7.57 13.48 -23.82
C CYS A 56 -8.34 14.18 -22.70
N PHE A 57 -7.79 15.27 -22.15
CA PHE A 57 -8.45 16.01 -21.07
C PHE A 57 -9.74 16.70 -21.53
N SER A 58 -9.77 17.24 -22.75
CA SER A 58 -10.99 17.82 -23.33
C SER A 58 -12.10 16.77 -23.48
N ARG A 59 -11.77 15.54 -23.88
CA ARG A 59 -12.75 14.44 -24.01
C ARG A 59 -13.31 14.02 -22.66
N ILE A 60 -12.47 13.98 -21.61
CA ILE A 60 -12.90 13.68 -20.23
C ILE A 60 -13.83 14.76 -19.71
N HIS A 61 -13.51 16.04 -19.93
CA HIS A 61 -14.31 17.15 -19.43
C HIS A 61 -15.67 17.29 -20.12
N ASN A 62 -15.72 17.07 -21.44
CA ASN A 62 -16.88 17.44 -22.26
C ASN A 62 -17.89 16.30 -22.49
N ALA A 63 -17.74 15.15 -21.86
CA ALA A 63 -18.61 14.02 -22.11
C ALA A 63 -18.85 13.13 -20.90
N SER A 64 -20.05 12.55 -20.85
CA SER A 64 -20.29 11.36 -20.06
C SER A 64 -19.59 10.18 -20.75
N LEU A 65 -18.54 9.67 -20.12
CA LEU A 65 -17.74 8.53 -20.60
C LEU A 65 -18.05 7.30 -19.76
N GLU A 66 -18.04 6.14 -20.40
CA GLU A 66 -17.98 4.88 -19.65
C GLU A 66 -16.60 4.71 -18.99
N GLU A 67 -16.53 3.96 -17.90
CA GLU A 67 -15.28 3.71 -17.16
C GLU A 67 -14.15 3.15 -18.06
N LYS A 68 -14.52 2.26 -19.00
CA LYS A 68 -13.59 1.69 -19.97
C LYS A 68 -13.01 2.75 -20.92
N GLU A 69 -13.82 3.71 -21.38
CA GLU A 69 -13.33 4.82 -22.21
C GLU A 69 -12.36 5.71 -21.43
N ILE A 70 -12.65 5.98 -20.15
CA ILE A 70 -11.76 6.75 -19.28
C ILE A 70 -10.41 6.02 -19.11
N ASN A 71 -10.43 4.71 -18.91
CA ASN A 71 -9.21 3.91 -18.77
C ASN A 71 -8.38 3.90 -20.06
N ASP A 72 -9.02 3.80 -21.23
CA ASP A 72 -8.36 3.89 -22.53
C ASP A 72 -7.70 5.27 -22.73
N ILE A 73 -8.41 6.36 -22.41
CA ILE A 73 -7.85 7.73 -22.51
C ILE A 73 -6.66 7.91 -21.57
N ARG A 74 -6.77 7.43 -20.33
CA ARG A 74 -5.68 7.47 -19.34
C ARG A 74 -4.47 6.67 -19.79
N ALA A 75 -4.68 5.49 -20.37
CA ALA A 75 -3.59 4.68 -20.91
C ALA A 75 -2.89 5.38 -22.08
N ILE A 76 -3.65 5.94 -23.04
CA ILE A 76 -3.09 6.70 -24.17
C ILE A 76 -2.24 7.87 -23.68
N HIS A 77 -2.71 8.62 -22.68
CA HIS A 77 -1.95 9.71 -22.08
C HIS A 77 -0.60 9.25 -21.55
N ILE A 78 -0.58 8.18 -20.75
CA ILE A 78 0.66 7.61 -20.19
C ILE A 78 1.60 7.12 -21.30
N ILE A 79 1.05 6.46 -22.33
CA ILE A 79 1.82 5.98 -23.48
C ILE A 79 2.49 7.16 -24.19
N CYS A 80 1.75 8.24 -24.46
CA CYS A 80 2.27 9.41 -25.16
C CYS A 80 3.39 10.11 -24.38
N VAL A 81 3.25 10.25 -23.05
CA VAL A 81 4.31 10.80 -22.19
C VAL A 81 5.58 9.95 -22.25
N ASN A 82 5.46 8.62 -22.28
CA ASN A 82 6.64 7.76 -22.34
C ASN A 82 7.25 7.69 -23.74
N LEU A 83 6.47 7.85 -24.81
CA LEU A 83 6.98 7.96 -26.19
C LEU A 83 7.83 9.23 -26.37
N GLU A 84 7.38 10.36 -25.82
CA GLU A 84 8.16 11.60 -25.82
C GLU A 84 9.49 11.44 -25.06
N ARG A 85 9.47 10.85 -23.85
CA ARG A 85 10.72 10.51 -23.14
C ARG A 85 11.68 9.66 -23.96
N ILE A 86 11.18 8.73 -24.79
CA ILE A 86 12.04 7.93 -25.67
C ILE A 86 12.70 8.82 -26.73
N ALA A 87 11.98 9.79 -27.28
CA ALA A 87 12.54 10.78 -28.21
C ALA A 87 13.59 11.67 -27.54
N ASP A 88 13.33 12.15 -26.32
CA ASP A 88 14.30 12.91 -25.51
C ASP A 88 15.60 12.12 -25.30
N TYR A 89 15.47 10.84 -24.92
CA TYR A 89 16.65 9.97 -24.73
C TYR A 89 17.41 9.74 -26.03
N CYS A 90 16.72 9.68 -27.18
CA CYS A 90 17.38 9.64 -28.49
C CYS A 90 18.21 10.90 -28.77
N VAL A 91 17.67 12.09 -28.46
CA VAL A 91 18.40 13.36 -28.58
C VAL A 91 19.60 13.40 -27.65
N ASN A 92 19.44 12.94 -26.41
CA ASN A 92 20.54 12.85 -25.45
C ASN A 92 21.64 11.90 -25.94
N ILE A 93 21.30 10.73 -26.47
CA ILE A 93 22.26 9.79 -27.09
C ILE A 93 23.00 10.48 -28.25
N ALA A 94 22.28 11.17 -29.12
CA ALA A 94 22.86 11.83 -30.28
C ALA A 94 23.86 12.93 -29.86
N ARG A 95 23.53 13.72 -28.81
CA ARG A 95 24.42 14.73 -28.22
C ARG A 95 25.68 14.12 -27.60
N GLN A 96 25.58 12.93 -26.98
CA GLN A 96 26.73 12.26 -26.37
C GLN A 96 27.84 11.97 -27.39
N LEU A 97 27.50 11.73 -28.66
CA LEU A 97 28.50 11.42 -29.68
C LEU A 97 29.52 12.55 -29.88
N HIS A 98 29.20 13.81 -29.56
CA HIS A 98 30.18 14.91 -29.64
C HIS A 98 31.37 14.72 -28.70
N TYR A 99 31.17 14.08 -27.54
CA TYR A 99 32.22 13.89 -26.55
C TYR A 99 33.18 12.73 -26.89
N LEU A 100 32.83 11.90 -27.89
CA LEU A 100 33.75 10.87 -28.37
C LEU A 100 34.89 11.47 -29.19
N THR A 101 36.13 11.14 -28.85
CA THR A 101 37.32 11.51 -29.66
C THR A 101 37.28 10.83 -31.03
N GLU A 102 36.85 9.56 -31.08
CA GLU A 102 36.64 8.80 -32.31
C GLU A 102 35.24 8.20 -32.29
N LYS A 103 34.40 8.51 -33.30
CA LYS A 103 32.97 8.10 -33.27
C LYS A 103 32.79 6.60 -33.41
N SER A 104 33.70 5.93 -34.10
CA SER A 104 33.77 4.46 -34.22
C SER A 104 34.04 3.76 -32.89
N PHE A 105 34.47 4.46 -31.84
CA PHE A 105 34.76 3.87 -30.53
C PHE A 105 33.57 3.09 -29.96
N ILE A 106 32.35 3.59 -30.18
CA ILE A 106 31.12 2.92 -29.72
C ILE A 106 30.86 1.56 -30.41
N HIS A 107 31.46 1.31 -31.57
CA HIS A 107 31.29 0.06 -32.33
C HIS A 107 31.89 -1.17 -31.64
N GLN A 108 32.68 -0.96 -30.59
CA GLN A 108 33.23 -2.02 -29.74
C GLN A 108 32.19 -2.65 -28.81
N TYR A 109 31.03 -2.02 -28.64
CA TYR A 109 29.98 -2.44 -27.69
C TYR A 109 28.68 -2.81 -28.40
N ASP A 110 27.86 -3.65 -27.74
CA ASP A 110 26.62 -4.16 -28.33
C ASP A 110 25.42 -3.23 -28.09
N TYR A 111 25.43 -2.06 -28.71
CA TYR A 111 24.25 -1.18 -28.74
C TYR A 111 23.19 -1.69 -29.74
N LYS A 112 23.62 -2.46 -30.77
CA LYS A 112 22.74 -2.96 -31.84
C LYS A 112 21.64 -3.87 -31.30
N GLY A 113 21.99 -4.77 -30.37
CA GLY A 113 21.01 -5.62 -29.69
C GLY A 113 19.94 -4.82 -28.94
N MET A 114 20.33 -3.72 -28.28
CA MET A 114 19.39 -2.84 -27.56
C MET A 114 18.43 -2.14 -28.51
N PHE A 115 18.93 -1.53 -29.59
CA PHE A 115 18.07 -0.88 -30.60
C PHE A 115 17.08 -1.85 -31.25
N SER A 116 17.52 -3.07 -31.57
CA SER A 116 16.64 -4.11 -32.11
C SER A 116 15.50 -4.45 -31.14
N MET A 117 15.78 -4.56 -29.85
CA MET A 117 14.75 -4.81 -28.84
C MET A 117 13.79 -3.63 -28.68
N ILE A 118 14.32 -2.40 -28.65
CA ILE A 118 13.52 -1.17 -28.54
C ILE A 118 12.54 -1.05 -29.72
N GLN A 119 13.02 -1.25 -30.95
CA GLN A 119 12.19 -1.21 -32.16
C GLN A 119 11.12 -2.30 -32.16
N LYS A 120 11.46 -3.50 -31.69
CA LYS A 120 10.49 -4.60 -31.54
C LYS A 120 9.40 -4.27 -30.51
N GLY A 121 9.75 -3.59 -29.42
CA GLY A 121 8.79 -3.12 -28.41
C GLY A 121 7.83 -2.06 -28.98
N LEU A 122 8.38 -1.01 -29.60
CA LEU A 122 7.61 0.09 -30.19
C LEU A 122 6.60 -0.38 -31.25
N SER A 123 7.04 -1.25 -32.17
CA SER A 123 6.20 -1.75 -33.28
C SER A 123 4.99 -2.58 -32.86
N LYS A 124 4.94 -3.03 -31.61
CA LYS A 124 3.79 -3.77 -31.07
C LYS A 124 2.73 -2.87 -30.44
N ILE A 125 3.08 -1.66 -29.99
CA ILE A 125 2.23 -0.81 -29.15
C ILE A 125 0.84 -0.63 -29.78
N THR A 126 0.77 -0.20 -31.03
CA THR A 126 -0.50 0.07 -31.72
C THR A 126 -1.35 -1.19 -31.86
N ARG A 127 -0.75 -2.31 -32.28
CA ARG A 127 -1.46 -3.58 -32.45
C ARG A 127 -2.00 -4.10 -31.11
N VAL A 128 -1.19 -3.98 -30.06
CA VAL A 128 -1.57 -4.42 -28.71
C VAL A 128 -2.73 -3.61 -28.17
N PHE A 129 -2.69 -2.29 -28.36
CA PHE A 129 -3.78 -1.40 -27.96
C PHE A 129 -5.07 -1.71 -28.73
N ASP A 130 -5.00 -1.79 -30.06
CA ASP A 130 -6.16 -2.01 -30.94
C ASP A 130 -6.83 -3.37 -30.69
N ARG A 131 -6.03 -4.42 -30.44
CA ARG A 131 -6.53 -5.80 -30.26
C ARG A 131 -6.75 -6.19 -28.79
N LYS A 132 -6.43 -5.30 -27.84
CA LYS A 132 -6.43 -5.61 -26.40
C LYS A 132 -5.63 -6.89 -26.08
N ASP A 133 -4.45 -7.00 -26.70
CA ASP A 133 -3.60 -8.20 -26.64
C ASP A 133 -2.72 -8.22 -25.37
N LEU A 134 -3.20 -8.88 -24.31
CA LEU A 134 -2.49 -8.95 -23.03
C LEU A 134 -1.11 -9.58 -23.16
N SER A 135 -0.97 -10.63 -23.98
CA SER A 135 0.32 -11.30 -24.20
C SER A 135 1.33 -10.33 -24.83
N GLY A 136 0.90 -9.59 -25.86
CA GLY A 136 1.73 -8.56 -26.47
C GLY A 136 2.11 -7.43 -25.51
N ALA A 137 1.22 -7.03 -24.59
CA ALA A 137 1.54 -6.04 -23.56
C ALA A 137 2.61 -6.53 -22.58
N LEU A 138 2.55 -7.80 -22.17
CA LEU A 138 3.56 -8.44 -21.32
C LEU A 138 4.90 -8.57 -22.05
N GLU A 139 4.89 -8.88 -23.35
CA GLU A 139 6.12 -8.90 -24.16
C GLU A 139 6.79 -7.52 -24.25
N ILE A 140 6.01 -6.44 -24.33
CA ILE A 140 6.55 -5.07 -24.30
C ILE A 140 7.19 -4.79 -22.93
N CYS A 141 6.52 -5.14 -21.83
CA CYS A 141 7.08 -4.99 -20.48
C CYS A 141 8.41 -5.75 -20.33
N ARG A 142 8.48 -6.99 -20.84
CA ARG A 142 9.67 -7.85 -20.74
C ARG A 142 10.87 -7.36 -21.57
N ALA A 143 10.68 -6.37 -22.44
CA ALA A 143 11.78 -5.75 -23.16
C ALA A 143 12.76 -5.04 -22.20
N GLU A 144 12.27 -4.47 -21.09
CA GLU A 144 13.11 -3.83 -20.07
C GLU A 144 14.11 -4.82 -19.47
N PHE A 145 13.68 -6.01 -19.04
CA PHE A 145 14.57 -7.01 -18.44
C PHE A 145 15.74 -7.39 -19.36
N TYR A 146 15.47 -7.48 -20.67
CA TYR A 146 16.51 -7.77 -21.65
C TYR A 146 17.46 -6.59 -21.86
N LEU A 147 16.93 -5.36 -21.90
CA LEU A 147 17.73 -4.14 -22.01
C LEU A 147 18.61 -3.93 -20.76
N ASP A 148 18.09 -4.18 -19.57
CA ASP A 148 18.83 -4.15 -18.31
C ASP A 148 19.99 -5.15 -18.29
N MET A 149 19.74 -6.37 -18.77
CA MET A 149 20.78 -7.40 -18.90
C MET A 149 21.90 -6.94 -19.87
N LEU A 150 21.55 -6.40 -21.03
CA LEU A 150 22.52 -5.88 -21.99
C LEU A 150 23.27 -4.66 -21.45
N TYR A 151 22.58 -3.76 -20.77
CA TYR A 151 23.18 -2.61 -20.09
C TYR A 151 24.21 -3.08 -19.07
N LYS A 152 23.85 -4.04 -18.20
CA LYS A 152 24.74 -4.58 -17.17
C LYS A 152 25.99 -5.23 -17.78
N LYS A 153 25.83 -6.02 -18.85
CA LYS A 153 26.94 -6.64 -19.57
C LYS A 153 27.93 -5.59 -20.10
N ASN A 154 27.44 -4.58 -20.81
CA ASN A 154 28.30 -3.52 -21.37
C ASN A 154 28.90 -2.66 -20.25
N PHE A 155 28.15 -2.35 -19.20
CA PHE A 155 28.65 -1.62 -18.03
C PHE A 155 29.83 -2.34 -17.37
N ASP A 156 29.73 -3.65 -17.15
CA ASP A 156 30.79 -4.43 -16.53
C ASP A 156 32.05 -4.52 -17.43
N GLN A 157 31.88 -4.57 -18.75
CA GLN A 157 32.98 -4.47 -19.70
C GLN A 157 33.66 -3.09 -19.63
N ILE A 158 32.89 -2.01 -19.73
CA ILE A 158 33.42 -0.64 -19.70
C ILE A 158 34.13 -0.36 -18.37
N MET A 159 33.60 -0.86 -17.24
CA MET A 159 34.24 -0.72 -15.93
C MET A 159 35.59 -1.44 -15.83
N GLN A 160 35.77 -2.56 -16.54
CA GLN A 160 37.07 -3.24 -16.61
C GLN A 160 38.08 -2.41 -17.40
N GLU A 161 37.64 -1.85 -18.54
CA GLU A 161 38.48 -1.00 -19.40
C GLU A 161 38.85 0.31 -18.70
N LEU A 162 37.91 0.93 -17.97
CA LEU A 162 38.16 2.14 -17.18
C LEU A 162 39.27 1.96 -16.14
N ARG A 163 39.38 0.77 -15.53
CA ARG A 163 40.43 0.45 -14.55
C ARG A 163 41.83 0.38 -15.19
N LEU A 164 41.92 0.17 -16.50
CA LEU A 164 43.19 0.20 -17.22
C LEU A 164 43.69 1.63 -17.46
N GLY A 165 42.83 2.64 -17.28
CA GLY A 165 43.21 4.07 -17.30
C GLY A 165 43.39 4.66 -18.70
N THR A 166 42.91 4.00 -19.75
CA THR A 166 42.99 4.48 -21.14
C THR A 166 41.62 4.88 -21.66
N GLN A 167 41.56 5.88 -22.57
CA GLN A 167 40.31 6.30 -23.24
C GLN A 167 39.16 6.67 -22.28
N VAL A 168 39.48 7.23 -21.10
CA VAL A 168 38.54 7.43 -19.98
C VAL A 168 37.32 8.26 -20.40
N GLU A 169 37.52 9.35 -21.16
CA GLU A 169 36.46 10.23 -21.64
C GLU A 169 35.50 9.50 -22.59
N ASN A 170 36.05 8.67 -23.49
CA ASN A 170 35.26 7.86 -24.41
C ASN A 170 34.44 6.79 -23.67
N LEU A 171 35.06 6.11 -22.70
CA LEU A 171 34.40 5.09 -21.88
C LEU A 171 33.24 5.69 -21.05
N ILE A 172 33.44 6.85 -20.43
CA ILE A 172 32.39 7.56 -19.69
C ILE A 172 31.24 7.96 -20.64
N THR A 173 31.56 8.48 -21.82
CA THR A 173 30.56 8.85 -22.83
C THR A 173 29.72 7.65 -23.27
N VAL A 174 30.37 6.51 -23.51
CA VAL A 174 29.68 5.26 -23.85
C VAL A 174 28.76 4.81 -22.71
N ILE A 175 29.18 4.88 -21.44
CA ILE A 175 28.30 4.56 -20.29
C ILE A 175 27.02 5.40 -20.34
N PHE A 176 27.10 6.70 -20.61
CA PHE A 176 25.92 7.55 -20.70
C PHE A 176 24.99 7.14 -21.83
N ILE A 177 25.53 6.78 -23.01
CA ILE A 177 24.72 6.29 -24.13
C ILE A 177 23.97 5.01 -23.72
N PHE A 178 24.66 4.03 -23.13
CA PHE A 178 24.03 2.80 -22.65
C PHE A 178 23.01 3.05 -21.53
N ARG A 179 23.26 4.04 -20.67
CA ARG A 179 22.30 4.44 -19.64
C ARG A 179 21.03 5.00 -20.27
N TYR A 180 21.11 5.85 -21.29
CA TYR A 180 19.92 6.34 -21.99
C TYR A 180 19.16 5.23 -22.72
N LEU A 181 19.85 4.24 -23.29
CA LEU A 181 19.20 3.06 -23.88
C LEU A 181 18.45 2.22 -22.83
N GLU A 182 18.99 2.09 -21.61
CA GLU A 182 18.28 1.46 -20.48
C GLU A 182 17.06 2.29 -20.03
N ARG A 183 17.18 3.63 -19.98
CA ARG A 183 16.04 4.52 -19.69
C ARG A 183 14.91 4.43 -20.74
N ILE A 184 15.24 4.13 -22.01
CA ILE A 184 14.23 3.80 -23.03
C ILE A 184 13.50 2.50 -22.67
N GLY A 185 14.21 1.51 -22.10
CA GLY A 185 13.62 0.29 -21.54
C GLY A 185 12.61 0.58 -20.43
N ASP A 186 12.94 1.45 -19.47
CA ASP A 186 12.01 1.90 -18.43
C ASP A 186 10.72 2.53 -19.03
N SER A 187 10.87 3.34 -20.09
CA SER A 187 9.73 3.93 -20.79
C SER A 187 8.86 2.86 -21.48
N LEU A 188 9.47 1.83 -22.08
CA LEU A 188 8.75 0.69 -22.66
C LEU A 188 8.01 -0.12 -21.59
N LEU A 189 8.61 -0.32 -20.42
CA LEU A 189 7.95 -0.96 -19.28
C LEU A 189 6.69 -0.18 -18.88
N ASN A 190 6.79 1.14 -18.70
CA ASN A 190 5.63 1.98 -18.38
C ASN A 190 4.53 1.94 -19.45
N ILE A 191 4.92 1.90 -20.73
CA ILE A 191 3.99 1.74 -21.86
C ILE A 191 3.27 0.39 -21.78
N GLY A 192 4.01 -0.70 -21.55
CA GLY A 192 3.45 -2.04 -21.38
C GLY A 192 2.47 -2.11 -20.20
N GLU A 193 2.83 -1.54 -19.04
CA GLU A 193 1.94 -1.47 -17.87
C GLU A 193 0.67 -0.62 -18.14
N ALA A 194 0.78 0.45 -18.92
CA ALA A 194 -0.37 1.25 -19.35
C ALA A 194 -1.29 0.46 -20.31
N LEU A 195 -0.74 -0.38 -21.19
CA LEU A 195 -1.50 -1.28 -22.05
C LEU A 195 -2.22 -2.36 -21.23
N ILE A 196 -1.54 -2.96 -20.25
CA ILE A 196 -2.16 -3.90 -19.31
C ILE A 196 -3.33 -3.22 -18.59
N PHE A 197 -3.13 -2.00 -18.10
CA PHE A 197 -4.18 -1.20 -17.46
C PHE A 197 -5.39 -0.96 -18.38
N ALA A 198 -5.18 -0.65 -19.66
CA ALA A 198 -6.26 -0.47 -20.63
C ALA A 198 -7.06 -1.77 -20.91
N ILE A 199 -6.42 -2.93 -20.78
CA ILE A 199 -7.01 -4.24 -21.05
C ILE A 199 -7.75 -4.78 -19.82
N ILE A 200 -7.11 -4.67 -18.65
CA ILE A 200 -7.59 -5.25 -17.39
C ILE A 200 -8.52 -4.29 -16.65
N GLY A 201 -8.37 -2.97 -16.85
CA GLY A 201 -9.11 -1.92 -16.13
C GLY A 201 -8.45 -1.49 -14.83
N ASP A 202 -7.34 -2.13 -14.43
CA ASP A 202 -6.67 -1.86 -13.15
C ASP A 202 -5.15 -1.78 -13.28
N ARG A 203 -4.53 -0.94 -12.45
CA ARG A 203 -3.08 -0.66 -12.50
C ARG A 203 -2.32 -1.77 -11.78
N ILE A 204 -1.92 -2.78 -12.53
CA ILE A 204 -1.01 -3.83 -12.06
C ILE A 204 0.36 -3.68 -12.73
N LYS A 205 1.43 -3.71 -11.91
CA LYS A 205 2.81 -3.74 -12.45
C LYS A 205 3.16 -5.15 -12.92
N ILE A 206 4.05 -5.30 -13.90
CA ILE A 206 4.41 -6.63 -14.45
C ILE A 206 4.92 -7.59 -13.35
N ARG A 207 5.78 -7.10 -12.44
CA ARG A 207 6.32 -7.94 -11.36
C ARG A 207 5.24 -8.45 -10.40
N GLN A 208 4.12 -7.73 -10.30
CA GLN A 208 2.98 -8.13 -9.48
C GLN A 208 2.12 -9.15 -10.24
N PHE A 209 1.94 -8.90 -11.53
CA PHE A 209 1.28 -9.83 -12.44
C PHE A 209 1.98 -11.20 -12.43
N GLU A 210 3.30 -11.24 -12.56
CA GLU A 210 4.09 -12.50 -12.53
C GLU A 210 4.02 -13.20 -11.17
N ALA A 211 3.99 -12.44 -10.08
CA ALA A 211 3.83 -13.00 -8.73
C ALA A 211 2.48 -13.65 -8.53
N LEU A 212 1.44 -12.98 -9.02
CA LEU A 212 0.09 -13.50 -8.98
C LEU A 212 -0.05 -14.74 -9.87
N GLU A 213 0.46 -14.70 -11.10
CA GLU A 213 0.48 -15.85 -12.02
C GLU A 213 1.13 -17.06 -11.35
N LYS A 214 2.28 -16.86 -10.71
CA LYS A 214 2.97 -17.93 -9.98
C LYS A 214 2.16 -18.42 -8.78
N THR A 215 1.62 -17.51 -7.96
CA THR A 215 0.81 -17.87 -6.79
C THR A 215 -0.43 -18.67 -7.20
N LEU A 216 -1.11 -18.26 -8.28
CA LEU A 216 -2.27 -18.96 -8.82
C LEU A 216 -1.88 -20.34 -9.38
N SER A 217 -0.77 -20.43 -10.10
CA SER A 217 -0.25 -21.70 -10.63
C SER A 217 0.06 -22.69 -9.51
N GLU A 218 0.72 -22.21 -8.44
CA GLU A 218 1.03 -23.01 -7.25
C GLU A 218 -0.22 -23.45 -6.47
N SER A 219 -1.29 -22.64 -6.50
CA SER A 219 -2.59 -22.99 -5.91
C SER A 219 -3.43 -23.98 -6.74
N GLY A 220 -2.97 -24.37 -7.94
CA GLY A 220 -3.66 -25.31 -8.83
C GLY A 220 -4.77 -24.68 -9.69
N PHE A 221 -4.74 -23.36 -9.91
CA PHE A 221 -5.70 -22.68 -10.78
C PHE A 221 -5.48 -23.06 -12.26
N ALA A 222 -6.53 -23.54 -12.93
CA ALA A 222 -6.45 -24.06 -14.31
C ALA A 222 -6.89 -23.07 -15.41
N GLY A 223 -7.28 -21.83 -15.06
CA GLY A 223 -7.73 -20.81 -16.01
C GLY A 223 -6.60 -19.94 -16.55
N THR A 224 -6.90 -19.11 -17.56
CA THR A 224 -5.96 -18.08 -18.03
C THR A 224 -6.18 -16.76 -17.29
N LEU A 225 -5.12 -15.98 -17.06
CA LEU A 225 -5.23 -14.68 -16.37
C LEU A 225 -6.15 -13.67 -17.09
N SER A 226 -6.43 -13.85 -18.39
CA SER A 226 -7.44 -13.08 -19.12
C SER A 226 -8.87 -13.32 -18.62
N ASP A 227 -9.12 -14.46 -17.99
CA ASP A 227 -10.41 -14.84 -17.40
C ASP A 227 -10.58 -14.28 -15.99
N ILE A 228 -9.55 -13.64 -15.45
CA ILE A 228 -9.57 -13.07 -14.11
C ILE A 228 -10.06 -11.61 -14.17
N ASP A 229 -11.06 -11.31 -13.36
CA ASP A 229 -11.54 -9.98 -13.04
C ASP A 229 -10.71 -9.40 -11.90
N PHE A 230 -10.16 -8.22 -12.14
CA PHE A 230 -9.25 -7.52 -11.25
C PHE A 230 -9.91 -6.25 -10.76
N THR A 231 -10.17 -6.20 -9.47
CA THR A 231 -10.66 -4.97 -8.83
C THR A 231 -9.74 -4.59 -7.68
N SER A 232 -8.99 -3.50 -7.85
CA SER A 232 -8.23 -2.90 -6.76
C SER A 232 -9.18 -2.49 -5.64
N ILE A 233 -8.95 -3.03 -4.45
CA ILE A 233 -9.60 -2.52 -3.24
C ILE A 233 -8.76 -1.33 -2.81
N TRP A 234 -9.24 -0.12 -3.11
CA TRP A 234 -8.62 1.12 -2.65
C TRP A 234 -8.53 1.13 -1.11
N GLY A 235 -7.37 1.53 -0.57
CA GLY A 235 -7.29 2.01 0.82
C GLY A 235 -6.67 1.09 1.88
N SER A 236 -5.78 0.16 1.54
CA SER A 236 -4.99 -0.52 2.57
C SER A 236 -4.00 0.44 3.25
N ARG A 237 -4.31 0.84 4.49
CA ARG A 237 -3.43 1.62 5.39
C ARG A 237 -2.21 0.83 5.88
N SER A 238 -2.17 -0.46 5.54
CA SER A 238 -1.21 -1.42 6.07
C SER A 238 0.12 -1.41 5.29
N GLY A 239 0.19 -0.69 4.16
CA GLY A 239 1.33 -0.66 3.26
C GLY A 239 1.38 -1.86 2.29
N CYS A 240 0.37 -2.73 2.31
CA CYS A 240 0.21 -3.82 1.36
C CYS A 240 -0.73 -3.39 0.21
N ARG A 241 -0.43 -3.74 -1.04
CA ARG A 241 -1.41 -3.55 -2.13
C ARG A 241 -2.41 -4.69 -2.13
N ILE A 242 -3.69 -4.39 -2.39
CA ILE A 242 -4.79 -5.34 -2.29
C ILE A 242 -5.59 -5.33 -3.60
N SER A 243 -5.68 -6.48 -4.26
CA SER A 243 -6.50 -6.66 -5.46
C SER A 243 -7.41 -7.87 -5.28
N LYS A 244 -8.70 -7.69 -5.61
CA LYS A 244 -9.65 -8.79 -5.71
C LYS A 244 -9.51 -9.47 -7.09
N VAL A 245 -9.57 -10.79 -7.08
CA VAL A 245 -9.32 -11.71 -8.19
C VAL A 245 -10.53 -12.64 -8.30
N GLY A 246 -11.16 -12.79 -9.47
CA GLY A 246 -12.29 -13.73 -9.67
C GLY A 246 -12.52 -14.11 -11.14
N ASN A 247 -13.30 -15.14 -11.48
CA ASN A 247 -13.53 -15.51 -12.89
C ASN A 247 -14.60 -14.64 -13.58
N LYS A 248 -14.39 -14.27 -14.85
CA LYS A 248 -15.30 -13.48 -15.70
C LYS A 248 -16.56 -14.23 -16.17
N SER A 249 -16.55 -15.57 -16.16
CA SER A 249 -17.71 -16.40 -16.51
C SER A 249 -18.26 -17.08 -15.25
N PRO A 250 -19.55 -16.92 -14.91
CA PRO A 250 -20.11 -17.46 -13.69
C PRO A 250 -20.34 -18.97 -13.82
N SER A 251 -19.33 -19.75 -13.48
CA SER A 251 -19.51 -21.16 -13.12
C SER A 251 -19.07 -21.36 -11.68
N GLY A 252 -19.96 -21.02 -10.74
CA GLY A 252 -19.82 -21.33 -9.31
C GLY A 252 -19.11 -20.25 -8.49
N PHE A 253 -19.88 -19.62 -7.62
CA PHE A 253 -19.46 -18.57 -6.68
C PHE A 253 -18.68 -19.18 -5.48
N LYS A 254 -17.44 -19.63 -5.70
CA LYS A 254 -16.53 -20.14 -4.62
C LYS A 254 -15.05 -19.76 -4.77
N SER A 255 -14.67 -18.90 -5.72
CA SER A 255 -13.27 -18.64 -6.07
C SER A 255 -12.97 -17.16 -6.31
N GLN A 256 -13.31 -16.30 -5.35
CA GLN A 256 -12.78 -14.93 -5.31
C GLN A 256 -11.66 -14.85 -4.27
N GLY A 257 -10.54 -14.26 -4.65
CA GLY A 257 -9.35 -14.14 -3.81
C GLY A 257 -8.90 -12.69 -3.65
N ILE A 258 -8.22 -12.41 -2.55
CA ILE A 258 -7.55 -11.15 -2.26
C ILE A 258 -6.05 -11.39 -2.36
N PHE A 259 -5.41 -10.70 -3.31
CA PHE A 259 -3.96 -10.71 -3.44
C PHE A 259 -3.35 -9.56 -2.62
N LYS A 260 -2.48 -9.91 -1.67
CA LYS A 260 -1.70 -8.98 -0.85
C LYS A 260 -0.22 -9.07 -1.22
N GLU A 261 0.46 -7.94 -1.40
CA GLU A 261 1.92 -7.89 -1.56
C GLU A 261 2.53 -6.86 -0.61
N GLY A 262 3.65 -7.21 0.03
CA GLY A 262 4.34 -6.34 0.99
C GLY A 262 5.67 -6.89 1.48
N ALA A 263 6.19 -6.31 2.56
CA ALA A 263 7.46 -6.75 3.15
C ALA A 263 7.40 -8.21 3.61
N ILE A 264 8.44 -8.99 3.28
CA ILE A 264 8.53 -10.45 3.53
C ILE A 264 8.11 -10.81 4.96
N LYS A 265 8.72 -10.15 5.96
CA LYS A 265 8.44 -10.41 7.38
C LYS A 265 6.96 -10.21 7.72
N LYS A 266 6.31 -9.19 7.17
CA LYS A 266 4.92 -8.87 7.47
C LYS A 266 3.98 -9.91 6.87
N ILE A 267 4.19 -10.26 5.61
CA ILE A 267 3.35 -11.22 4.88
C ILE A 267 3.46 -12.63 5.48
N LYS A 268 4.69 -13.09 5.79
CA LYS A 268 4.89 -14.37 6.49
C LYS A 268 4.21 -14.39 7.86
N GLN A 269 4.34 -13.31 8.63
CA GLN A 269 3.68 -13.23 9.93
C GLN A 269 2.16 -13.26 9.81
N GLU A 270 1.60 -12.60 8.79
CA GLU A 270 0.16 -12.65 8.51
C GLU A 270 -0.30 -14.06 8.15
N GLN A 271 0.43 -14.77 7.28
CA GLN A 271 0.14 -16.16 6.93
C GLN A 271 0.16 -17.08 8.17
N GLU A 272 1.21 -17.01 8.98
CA GLU A 272 1.33 -17.80 10.21
C GLU A 272 0.18 -17.52 11.18
N ASN A 273 -0.21 -16.24 11.31
CA ASN A 273 -1.29 -15.87 12.20
C ASN A 273 -2.67 -16.31 11.67
N ILE A 274 -2.91 -16.29 10.36
CA ILE A 274 -4.12 -16.88 9.77
C ILE A 274 -4.19 -18.37 10.14
N SER A 275 -3.09 -19.12 9.98
CA SER A 275 -3.06 -20.54 10.36
C SER A 275 -3.35 -20.75 11.85
N ARG A 276 -2.76 -19.95 12.74
CA ARG A 276 -3.04 -20.01 14.18
C ARG A 276 -4.49 -19.70 14.52
N TRP A 277 -5.07 -18.70 13.88
CA TRP A 277 -6.48 -18.37 14.08
C TRP A 277 -7.40 -19.50 13.59
N GLU A 278 -7.07 -20.15 12.48
CA GLU A 278 -7.83 -21.30 11.99
C GLU A 278 -7.74 -22.51 12.95
N GLU A 279 -6.60 -22.70 13.62
CA GLU A 279 -6.46 -23.72 14.68
C GLU A 279 -7.29 -23.40 15.94
N ILE A 280 -7.37 -22.12 16.32
CA ILE A 280 -8.08 -21.66 17.53
C ILE A 280 -9.59 -21.59 17.29
N PHE A 281 -10.01 -21.00 16.18
CA PHE A 281 -11.40 -20.75 15.85
C PHE A 281 -11.63 -20.93 14.33
N PRO A 282 -11.93 -22.16 13.89
CA PRO A 282 -12.07 -22.48 12.47
C PRO A 282 -13.06 -21.59 11.71
N GLY A 283 -12.62 -21.09 10.56
CA GLY A 283 -13.40 -20.23 9.68
C GLY A 283 -13.63 -18.81 10.16
N LEU A 284 -12.96 -18.34 11.22
CA LEU A 284 -12.94 -16.92 11.60
C LEU A 284 -12.15 -16.09 10.58
N THR A 285 -11.18 -16.69 9.91
CA THR A 285 -10.22 -16.01 9.05
C THR A 285 -10.34 -16.46 7.60
N PRO A 286 -9.87 -15.66 6.62
CA PRO A 286 -9.90 -16.08 5.23
C PRO A 286 -8.96 -17.26 5.01
N LYS A 287 -9.34 -18.20 4.15
CA LYS A 287 -8.44 -19.29 3.75
C LYS A 287 -7.23 -18.75 2.98
N VAL A 288 -6.06 -19.34 3.21
CA VAL A 288 -4.87 -19.04 2.42
C VAL A 288 -4.85 -19.96 1.19
N PHE A 289 -4.86 -19.38 -0.01
CA PHE A 289 -4.74 -20.12 -1.27
C PHE A 289 -3.28 -20.31 -1.69
N GLY A 290 -2.40 -19.36 -1.36
CA GLY A 290 -0.98 -19.47 -1.68
C GLY A 290 -0.16 -18.32 -1.11
N CYS A 291 1.13 -18.56 -0.90
CA CYS A 291 2.10 -17.56 -0.48
C CYS A 291 3.38 -17.75 -1.29
N TYR A 292 3.90 -16.65 -1.82
CA TYR A 292 5.10 -16.66 -2.64
C TYR A 292 6.09 -15.60 -2.15
N GLU A 293 7.35 -16.02 -1.99
CA GLU A 293 8.45 -15.15 -1.57
C GLU A 293 9.32 -14.77 -2.77
N LYS A 294 9.66 -13.48 -2.85
CA LYS A 294 10.63 -12.92 -3.79
C LYS A 294 11.88 -12.46 -3.01
N ALA A 295 12.86 -11.92 -3.74
CA ALA A 295 14.10 -11.43 -3.15
C ALA A 295 13.89 -10.25 -2.15
N ASP A 296 12.91 -9.38 -2.40
CA ASP A 296 12.68 -8.13 -1.67
C ASP A 296 11.25 -7.99 -1.09
N SER A 297 10.29 -8.79 -1.55
CA SER A 297 8.89 -8.77 -1.10
C SER A 297 8.32 -10.19 -1.01
N ALA A 298 7.15 -10.31 -0.40
CA ALA A 298 6.35 -11.52 -0.48
C ALA A 298 4.91 -11.17 -0.86
N SER A 299 4.21 -12.15 -1.44
CA SER A 299 2.81 -12.07 -1.80
C SER A 299 2.00 -13.19 -1.17
N LEU A 300 0.75 -12.88 -0.83
CA LEU A 300 -0.18 -13.79 -0.19
C LEU A 300 -1.54 -13.68 -0.91
N LEU A 301 -2.06 -14.81 -1.35
CA LEU A 301 -3.39 -14.92 -1.93
C LEU A 301 -4.30 -15.58 -0.90
N ILE A 302 -5.33 -14.88 -0.47
CA ILE A 302 -6.31 -15.35 0.52
C ILE A 302 -7.73 -15.31 -0.03
N GLU A 303 -8.67 -15.95 0.64
CA GLU A 303 -10.10 -15.90 0.34
C GLU A 303 -10.65 -14.47 0.42
N PHE A 304 -11.48 -14.10 -0.54
CA PHE A 304 -12.31 -12.92 -0.44
C PHE A 304 -13.49 -13.22 0.48
N LEU A 305 -13.54 -12.49 1.60
CA LEU A 305 -14.66 -12.57 2.54
C LEU A 305 -15.73 -11.56 2.13
N PRO A 306 -16.92 -12.00 1.68
CA PRO A 306 -18.02 -11.10 1.40
C PRO A 306 -18.60 -10.52 2.69
N GLY A 307 -19.17 -9.32 2.62
CA GLY A 307 -19.78 -8.66 3.76
C GLY A 307 -19.41 -7.18 3.87
N CYS A 308 -19.80 -6.59 4.99
CA CYS A 308 -19.52 -5.20 5.33
C CYS A 308 -18.59 -5.14 6.54
N THR A 309 -17.73 -4.12 6.58
CA THR A 309 -16.90 -3.87 7.76
C THR A 309 -17.75 -3.32 8.90
N LEU A 310 -17.31 -3.54 10.16
CA LEU A 310 -18.12 -3.16 11.32
C LEU A 310 -18.36 -1.64 11.39
N ASP A 311 -17.40 -0.81 10.99
CA ASP A 311 -17.59 0.64 10.90
C ASP A 311 -18.62 1.02 9.85
N GLN A 312 -18.65 0.36 8.68
CA GLN A 312 -19.71 0.56 7.70
C GLN A 312 -21.07 0.22 8.31
N ILE A 313 -21.18 -0.93 8.98
CA ILE A 313 -22.44 -1.36 9.60
C ILE A 313 -22.94 -0.36 10.64
N VAL A 314 -22.05 0.12 11.52
CA VAL A 314 -22.39 1.15 12.51
C VAL A 314 -22.86 2.44 11.85
N LEU A 315 -22.32 2.81 10.69
CA LEU A 315 -22.63 4.07 10.01
C LEU A 315 -23.85 4.00 9.08
N THR A 316 -24.12 2.86 8.45
CA THR A 316 -25.09 2.77 7.33
C THR A 316 -26.31 1.91 7.62
N GLU A 317 -26.21 0.88 8.47
CA GLU A 317 -27.28 -0.10 8.66
C GLU A 317 -28.37 0.38 9.63
N SER A 318 -29.46 -0.38 9.76
CA SER A 318 -30.51 -0.11 10.75
C SER A 318 -30.05 -0.41 12.19
N SER A 319 -30.70 0.18 13.19
CA SER A 319 -30.37 -0.06 14.61
C SER A 319 -30.52 -1.53 15.00
N GLU A 320 -31.52 -2.23 14.45
CA GLU A 320 -31.76 -3.66 14.68
C GLU A 320 -30.61 -4.52 14.15
N ILE A 321 -30.13 -4.23 12.93
CA ILE A 321 -28.99 -4.93 12.33
C ILE A 321 -27.73 -4.68 13.17
N VAL A 322 -27.47 -3.44 13.59
CA VAL A 322 -26.30 -3.14 14.43
C VAL A 322 -26.35 -3.87 15.76
N GLN A 323 -27.51 -3.92 16.43
CA GLN A 323 -27.66 -4.68 17.68
C GLN A 323 -27.38 -6.17 17.48
N ASN A 324 -27.91 -6.77 16.41
CA ASN A 324 -27.67 -8.17 16.09
C ASN A 324 -26.19 -8.46 15.79
N VAL A 325 -25.53 -7.60 15.00
CA VAL A 325 -24.11 -7.75 14.66
C VAL A 325 -23.23 -7.59 15.90
N ILE A 326 -23.53 -6.61 16.77
CA ILE A 326 -22.83 -6.42 18.05
C ILE A 326 -22.98 -7.65 18.93
N PHE A 327 -24.18 -8.23 19.02
CA PHE A 327 -24.42 -9.45 19.79
C PHE A 327 -23.59 -10.63 19.28
N ILE A 328 -23.61 -10.90 17.96
CA ILE A 328 -22.82 -11.99 17.35
C ILE A 328 -21.33 -11.77 17.59
N PHE A 329 -20.86 -10.54 17.40
CA PHE A 329 -19.46 -10.17 17.60
C PHE A 329 -19.03 -10.34 19.07
N GLU A 330 -19.87 -9.93 20.03
CA GLU A 330 -19.62 -10.10 21.45
C GLU A 330 -19.48 -11.58 21.84
N GLN A 331 -20.40 -12.43 21.38
CA GLN A 331 -20.34 -13.87 21.63
C GLN A 331 -19.06 -14.48 21.06
N THR A 332 -18.74 -14.13 19.81
CA THR A 332 -17.52 -14.62 19.13
C THR A 332 -16.27 -14.19 19.89
N LEU A 333 -16.19 -12.92 20.29
CA LEU A 333 -15.03 -12.38 20.99
C LEU A 333 -14.87 -12.99 22.39
N ALA A 334 -15.97 -13.15 23.13
CA ALA A 334 -15.97 -13.79 24.43
C ALA A 334 -15.48 -15.23 24.33
N GLU A 335 -15.99 -16.02 23.37
CA GLU A 335 -15.59 -17.41 23.17
C GLU A 335 -14.10 -17.55 22.83
N ILE A 336 -13.58 -16.69 21.96
CA ILE A 336 -12.15 -16.65 21.62
C ILE A 336 -11.31 -16.33 22.86
N TRP A 337 -11.69 -15.30 23.62
CA TRP A 337 -10.91 -14.89 24.78
C TRP A 337 -10.94 -15.96 25.88
N GLU A 338 -12.11 -16.52 26.20
CA GLU A 338 -12.29 -17.59 27.19
C GLU A 338 -11.49 -18.85 26.82
N SER A 339 -11.55 -19.28 25.55
CA SER A 339 -10.85 -20.48 25.09
C SER A 339 -9.33 -20.32 25.01
N THR A 340 -8.83 -19.08 25.00
CA THR A 340 -7.39 -18.79 24.85
C THR A 340 -6.74 -18.21 26.11
N ILE A 341 -7.45 -18.16 27.25
CA ILE A 341 -6.87 -17.70 28.52
C ILE A 341 -5.61 -18.51 28.85
N GLN A 342 -4.56 -17.79 29.25
CA GLN A 342 -3.41 -18.35 29.94
C GLN A 342 -3.11 -17.48 31.15
N GLU A 343 -3.21 -18.10 32.31
CA GLU A 343 -2.94 -17.49 33.61
C GLU A 343 -1.46 -17.16 33.78
N GLY A 344 -1.21 -16.08 34.51
CA GLY A 344 0.12 -15.68 34.95
C GLY A 344 0.34 -14.18 34.79
N PRO A 345 1.29 -13.60 35.54
CA PRO A 345 1.64 -12.20 35.33
C PRO A 345 2.36 -12.04 33.99
N PHE A 346 1.76 -11.27 33.08
CA PHE A 346 2.37 -10.92 31.79
C PHE A 346 2.66 -9.43 31.72
N GLN A 347 3.89 -9.10 31.36
CA GLN A 347 4.30 -7.72 31.21
C GLN A 347 3.70 -7.11 29.94
N THR A 348 2.99 -5.99 30.08
CA THR A 348 2.49 -5.19 28.95
C THR A 348 3.57 -4.24 28.42
N ASP A 349 3.38 -3.75 27.19
CA ASP A 349 4.33 -2.87 26.50
C ASP A 349 3.68 -1.65 25.84
N TYR A 350 2.56 -1.15 26.40
CA TYR A 350 1.78 -0.05 25.86
C TYR A 350 2.58 1.24 25.71
N MET A 351 3.37 1.62 26.73
CA MET A 351 4.15 2.85 26.68
C MET A 351 5.34 2.73 25.72
N LYS A 352 5.93 1.54 25.62
CA LYS A 352 6.94 1.23 24.60
C LYS A 352 6.37 1.35 23.19
N GLN A 353 5.16 0.83 22.96
CA GLN A 353 4.45 0.97 21.69
C GLN A 353 4.11 2.44 21.37
N LEU A 354 3.70 3.23 22.36
CA LEU A 354 3.46 4.68 22.21
C LEU A 354 4.76 5.38 21.76
N LYS A 355 5.85 5.17 22.50
CA LYS A 355 7.17 5.77 22.25
C LYS A 355 7.69 5.45 20.85
N ALA A 356 7.52 4.22 20.38
CA ALA A 356 7.91 3.80 19.03
C ALA A 356 7.15 4.51 17.91
N ARG A 357 6.07 5.24 18.22
CA ARG A 357 5.22 5.95 17.24
C ARG A 357 5.24 7.46 17.42
N THR A 358 5.99 7.99 18.39
CA THR A 358 6.06 9.43 18.66
C THR A 358 6.53 10.23 17.44
N ASP A 359 7.57 9.77 16.74
CA ASP A 359 8.08 10.48 15.56
C ASP A 359 7.08 10.50 14.40
N ALA A 360 6.37 9.38 14.17
CA ALA A 360 5.32 9.31 13.15
C ALA A 360 4.14 10.25 13.46
N VAL A 361 3.77 10.40 14.74
CA VAL A 361 2.76 11.38 15.16
C VAL A 361 3.26 12.81 14.91
N ARG A 362 4.51 13.11 15.26
CA ARG A 362 5.11 14.43 15.07
C ARG A 362 5.31 14.80 13.61
N GLN A 363 5.48 13.82 12.73
CA GLN A 363 5.54 14.05 11.28
C GLN A 363 4.23 14.63 10.74
N VAL A 364 3.09 14.19 11.28
CA VAL A 364 1.76 14.70 10.89
C VAL A 364 1.39 15.94 11.69
N HIS A 365 1.66 15.92 12.99
CA HIS A 365 1.34 16.99 13.93
C HIS A 365 2.60 17.44 14.69
N PRO A 366 3.44 18.33 14.13
CA PRO A 366 4.71 18.73 14.74
C PRO A 366 4.59 19.28 16.18
N HIS A 367 3.44 19.85 16.51
CA HIS A 367 3.13 20.42 17.83
C HIS A 367 2.60 19.40 18.85
N PHE A 368 2.40 18.13 18.48
CA PHE A 368 1.94 17.07 19.39
C PHE A 368 3.12 16.50 20.17
N TYR A 369 3.76 17.40 20.91
CA TYR A 369 4.82 17.12 21.85
C TYR A 369 4.91 18.28 22.84
N ARG A 370 4.58 18.01 24.10
CA ARG A 370 4.59 19.01 25.16
C ARG A 370 5.99 19.11 25.75
N SER A 371 6.57 20.31 25.70
CA SER A 371 7.78 20.64 26.48
C SER A 371 7.41 20.83 27.95
N GLU A 372 8.37 20.61 28.85
CA GLU A 372 8.21 20.92 30.28
C GLU A 372 7.79 22.39 30.44
N LYS A 373 6.88 22.66 31.37
CA LYS A 373 6.46 24.01 31.74
C LYS A 373 6.48 24.16 33.25
N ASN A 374 6.98 25.29 33.73
CA ASN A 374 6.92 25.67 35.13
C ASN A 374 5.96 26.86 35.29
N ILE A 375 4.95 26.70 36.15
CA ILE A 375 4.01 27.75 36.55
C ILE A 375 4.16 27.93 38.05
N GLU A 376 4.92 28.94 38.46
CA GLU A 376 5.32 29.14 39.87
C GLU A 376 5.90 27.84 40.49
N SER A 377 5.22 27.25 41.46
CA SER A 377 5.60 25.98 42.10
C SER A 377 5.09 24.73 41.39
N LEU A 378 4.28 24.88 40.33
CA LEU A 378 3.70 23.77 39.59
C LEU A 378 4.58 23.42 38.37
N THR A 379 5.22 22.27 38.42
CA THR A 379 5.92 21.69 37.26
C THR A 379 4.99 20.80 36.47
N ILE A 380 4.76 21.15 35.20
CA ILE A 380 4.02 20.35 34.23
C ILE A 380 5.04 19.52 33.44
N PRO A 381 5.03 18.18 33.56
CA PRO A 381 6.02 17.33 32.91
C PRO A 381 5.90 17.38 31.38
N SER A 382 7.02 17.21 30.70
CA SER A 382 7.06 17.01 29.26
C SER A 382 6.36 15.72 28.84
N SER A 383 6.00 15.60 27.55
CA SER A 383 5.46 14.35 27.01
C SER A 383 6.41 13.17 27.24
N LYS A 384 7.72 13.39 27.13
CA LYS A 384 8.74 12.35 27.35
C LYS A 384 8.73 11.88 28.80
N GLU A 385 8.76 12.79 29.77
CA GLU A 385 8.77 12.44 31.18
C GLU A 385 7.48 11.72 31.60
N LEU A 386 6.32 12.13 31.05
CA LEU A 386 5.06 11.42 31.28
C LEU A 386 5.09 9.99 30.74
N ILE A 387 5.56 9.79 29.51
CA ILE A 387 5.67 8.47 28.89
C ILE A 387 6.62 7.60 29.72
N GLU A 388 7.78 8.13 30.12
CA GLU A 388 8.76 7.42 30.93
C GLU A 388 8.23 7.09 32.33
N ALA A 389 7.49 7.99 32.96
CA ALA A 389 6.85 7.74 34.25
C ALA A 389 5.79 6.63 34.15
N CYS A 390 4.94 6.67 33.12
CA CYS A 390 3.96 5.63 32.85
C CYS A 390 4.63 4.30 32.50
N GLU A 391 5.74 4.30 31.76
CA GLU A 391 6.52 3.09 31.43
C GLU A 391 7.12 2.44 32.69
N GLN A 392 7.52 3.22 33.71
CA GLN A 392 7.93 2.63 34.99
C GLN A 392 6.76 2.07 35.78
N ILE A 393 5.60 2.75 35.77
CA ILE A 393 4.38 2.27 36.43
C ILE A 393 3.91 0.96 35.80
N GLU A 394 3.90 0.89 34.47
CA GLU A 394 3.51 -0.29 33.68
C GLU A 394 4.28 -1.56 34.08
N LYS A 395 5.56 -1.45 34.47
CA LYS A 395 6.38 -2.59 34.96
C LYS A 395 5.87 -3.22 36.25
N HIS A 396 5.03 -2.51 37.01
CA HIS A 396 4.51 -2.97 38.29
C HIS A 396 3.04 -3.41 38.21
N ILE A 397 2.47 -3.44 37.00
CA ILE A 397 1.06 -3.77 36.77
C ILE A 397 0.97 -4.80 35.63
N PRO A 398 1.46 -6.04 35.85
CA PRO A 398 1.33 -7.09 34.85
C PRO A 398 -0.15 -7.46 34.66
N ALA A 399 -0.51 -7.87 33.45
CA ALA A 399 -1.80 -8.50 33.20
C ALA A 399 -1.86 -9.85 33.95
N PRO A 400 -2.97 -10.19 34.62
CA PRO A 400 -3.10 -11.44 35.38
C PRO A 400 -3.20 -12.68 34.48
N PHE A 401 -3.57 -12.48 33.21
CA PHE A 401 -3.62 -13.50 32.18
C PHE A 401 -3.43 -12.87 30.80
N THR A 402 -3.19 -13.71 29.79
CA THR A 402 -3.25 -13.32 28.37
C THR A 402 -4.32 -14.10 27.62
N VAL A 403 -4.78 -13.53 26.52
CA VAL A 403 -5.62 -14.20 25.52
C VAL A 403 -4.93 -14.11 24.16
N PHE A 404 -5.43 -14.84 23.17
CA PHE A 404 -5.01 -14.63 21.79
C PHE A 404 -5.76 -13.42 21.21
N ILE A 405 -5.01 -12.35 20.94
CA ILE A 405 -5.57 -11.08 20.47
C ILE A 405 -5.35 -10.88 18.97
N HIS A 406 -6.20 -10.07 18.34
CA HIS A 406 -6.00 -9.61 16.97
C HIS A 406 -4.77 -8.69 16.88
N GLY A 407 -4.56 -7.80 17.86
CA GLY A 407 -3.40 -6.90 17.94
C GLY A 407 -3.51 -5.62 17.11
N ASP A 408 -4.48 -5.52 16.20
CA ASP A 408 -4.85 -4.31 15.45
C ASP A 408 -6.38 -4.25 15.29
N PHE A 409 -7.09 -4.38 16.41
CA PHE A 409 -8.54 -4.65 16.49
C PHE A 409 -9.42 -3.44 16.16
N ASN A 410 -9.18 -2.85 15.00
CA ASN A 410 -9.96 -1.74 14.47
C ASN A 410 -11.29 -2.27 13.90
N THR A 411 -12.33 -1.44 13.92
CA THR A 411 -13.66 -1.75 13.36
C THR A 411 -13.62 -2.13 11.89
N ASN A 412 -12.70 -1.55 11.12
CA ASN A 412 -12.53 -1.85 9.69
C ASN A 412 -11.75 -3.15 9.41
N ASN A 413 -11.27 -3.85 10.45
CA ASN A 413 -10.63 -5.17 10.36
C ASN A 413 -11.58 -6.31 10.75
N ILE A 414 -12.84 -5.98 11.04
CA ILE A 414 -13.90 -6.91 11.40
C ILE A 414 -14.92 -6.87 10.27
N VAL A 415 -15.09 -7.99 9.57
CA VAL A 415 -16.04 -8.14 8.46
C VAL A 415 -17.22 -8.98 8.93
N TYR A 416 -18.44 -8.55 8.64
CA TYR A 416 -19.65 -9.30 8.93
C TYR A 416 -20.33 -9.71 7.63
N ASN A 417 -20.56 -11.01 7.51
CA ASN A 417 -21.30 -11.62 6.41
C ASN A 417 -22.79 -11.75 6.80
N HIS A 418 -23.66 -11.02 6.09
CA HIS A 418 -25.11 -11.05 6.34
C HIS A 418 -25.75 -12.41 6.02
N GLU A 419 -25.26 -13.12 5.01
CA GLU A 419 -25.84 -14.39 4.56
C GLU A 419 -25.53 -15.52 5.55
N GLU A 420 -24.29 -15.56 6.03
CA GLU A 420 -23.81 -16.58 6.97
C GLU A 420 -24.02 -16.19 8.45
N GLN A 421 -24.44 -14.95 8.70
CA GLN A 421 -24.52 -14.35 10.04
C GLN A 421 -23.24 -14.55 10.87
N LYS A 422 -22.09 -14.35 10.22
CA LYS A 422 -20.78 -14.66 10.78
C LYS A 422 -19.86 -13.44 10.74
N VAL A 423 -19.01 -13.34 11.76
CA VAL A 423 -17.92 -12.37 11.82
C VAL A 423 -16.62 -13.03 11.34
N ASN A 424 -15.83 -12.28 10.60
CA ASN A 424 -14.49 -12.65 10.17
C ASN A 424 -13.46 -11.56 10.51
N TYR A 425 -12.22 -11.96 10.75
CA TYR A 425 -11.10 -11.03 10.99
C TYR A 425 -10.14 -10.98 9.80
N ILE A 426 -9.60 -9.78 9.54
CA ILE A 426 -8.62 -9.51 8.47
C ILE A 426 -7.45 -8.65 8.99
N ASP A 427 -6.31 -8.64 8.29
CA ASP A 427 -5.08 -7.90 8.69
C ASP A 427 -4.45 -8.41 10.01
N LEU A 428 -4.23 -9.73 10.06
CA LEU A 428 -3.86 -10.48 11.27
C LEU A 428 -2.36 -10.48 11.60
N TYR A 429 -1.55 -9.69 10.90
CA TYR A 429 -0.08 -9.71 11.08
C TYR A 429 0.38 -9.30 12.49
N ARG A 430 -0.47 -8.63 13.29
CA ARG A 430 -0.18 -8.24 14.68
C ARG A 430 -0.72 -9.22 15.73
N SER A 431 -1.41 -10.27 15.32
CA SER A 431 -1.99 -11.23 16.27
C SER A 431 -0.90 -11.93 17.06
N LYS A 432 -1.15 -12.05 18.37
CA LYS A 432 -0.22 -12.66 19.34
C LYS A 432 -0.99 -12.96 20.62
N ARG A 433 -0.39 -13.72 21.52
CA ARG A 433 -0.79 -13.71 22.91
C ARG A 433 -0.41 -12.37 23.55
N ALA A 434 -1.38 -11.72 24.16
CA ALA A 434 -1.15 -10.52 24.95
C ALA A 434 -2.34 -10.27 25.89
N ASP A 435 -2.26 -9.17 26.61
CA ASP A 435 -3.34 -8.61 27.39
C ASP A 435 -4.54 -8.23 26.48
N TYR A 436 -5.73 -8.73 26.82
CA TYR A 436 -6.98 -8.48 26.09
C TYR A 436 -7.34 -6.99 26.06
N VAL A 437 -6.88 -6.22 27.05
CA VAL A 437 -7.06 -4.77 27.14
C VAL A 437 -6.43 -4.05 25.94
N GLN A 438 -5.43 -4.66 25.29
CA GLN A 438 -4.88 -4.10 24.06
C GLN A 438 -5.94 -4.00 22.97
N ASP A 439 -6.64 -5.09 22.68
CA ASP A 439 -7.70 -5.12 21.65
C ASP A 439 -8.87 -4.24 22.06
N ALA A 440 -9.29 -4.31 23.33
CA ALA A 440 -10.34 -3.44 23.87
C ALA A 440 -10.05 -1.95 23.62
N SER A 441 -8.83 -1.49 23.96
CA SER A 441 -8.45 -0.09 23.74
C SER A 441 -8.37 0.30 22.26
N VAL A 442 -7.92 -0.60 21.37
CA VAL A 442 -7.85 -0.31 19.92
C VAL A 442 -9.27 -0.21 19.35
N PHE A 443 -10.15 -1.11 19.76
CA PHE A 443 -11.54 -1.14 19.31
C PHE A 443 -12.30 0.13 19.71
N LEU A 444 -12.22 0.53 20.98
CA LEU A 444 -12.88 1.75 21.47
C LEU A 444 -12.38 2.99 20.73
N ILE A 445 -11.06 3.12 20.54
CA ILE A 445 -10.48 4.26 19.83
C ILE A 445 -10.75 4.21 18.31
N SER A 446 -10.89 3.02 17.73
CA SER A 446 -11.31 2.89 16.34
C SER A 446 -12.72 3.42 16.10
N ASN A 447 -13.65 3.18 17.02
CA ASN A 447 -14.98 3.78 17.00
C ASN A 447 -14.90 5.29 17.25
N PHE A 448 -14.18 5.70 18.31
CA PHE A 448 -14.04 7.11 18.68
C PHE A 448 -13.59 7.96 17.50
N ARG A 449 -12.57 7.51 16.77
CA ARG A 449 -11.92 8.29 15.69
C ARG A 449 -12.65 8.27 14.35
N LEU A 450 -13.82 7.62 14.24
CA LEU A 450 -14.61 7.70 13.02
C LEU A 450 -14.92 9.19 12.75
N PRO A 451 -14.51 9.77 11.59
CA PRO A 451 -14.57 11.20 11.33
C PRO A 451 -16.00 11.63 10.95
N VAL A 452 -16.96 11.28 11.79
CA VAL A 452 -18.39 11.53 11.62
C VAL A 452 -18.84 12.44 12.75
N PHE A 453 -19.24 13.66 12.36
CA PHE A 453 -19.60 14.73 13.29
C PHE A 453 -21.11 15.05 13.28
N ASP A 454 -21.92 14.25 12.58
CA ASP A 454 -23.37 14.29 12.70
C ASP A 454 -23.82 13.79 14.08
N LEU A 455 -24.73 14.51 14.73
CA LEU A 455 -25.14 14.23 16.11
C LEU A 455 -25.83 12.87 16.27
N LYS A 456 -26.63 12.42 15.29
CA LYS A 456 -27.35 11.15 15.39
C LYS A 456 -26.39 9.97 15.22
N LEU A 457 -25.53 10.04 14.20
CA LEU A 457 -24.51 9.02 13.98
C LEU A 457 -23.48 9.01 15.11
N ARG A 458 -23.09 10.17 15.65
CA ARG A 458 -22.18 10.24 16.80
C ARG A 458 -22.79 9.63 18.06
N LYS A 459 -24.07 9.91 18.34
CA LYS A 459 -24.80 9.26 19.43
C LYS A 459 -24.77 7.75 19.27
N ARG A 460 -25.04 7.23 18.06
CA ARG A 460 -24.99 5.80 17.77
C ARG A 460 -23.60 5.20 18.02
N ILE A 461 -22.53 5.86 17.55
CA ILE A 461 -21.15 5.43 17.83
C ILE A 461 -20.88 5.41 19.34
N ASN A 462 -21.32 6.44 20.06
CA ASN A 462 -21.19 6.51 21.52
C ASN A 462 -21.98 5.39 22.23
N ASP A 463 -23.17 5.03 21.75
CA ASP A 463 -23.95 3.90 22.27
C ASP A 463 -23.19 2.57 22.08
N VAL A 464 -22.54 2.36 20.93
CA VAL A 464 -21.68 1.19 20.68
C VAL A 464 -20.46 1.19 21.61
N ILE A 465 -19.79 2.34 21.78
CA ILE A 465 -18.66 2.49 22.71
C ILE A 465 -19.10 2.14 24.14
N GLN A 466 -20.23 2.67 24.59
CA GLN A 466 -20.78 2.40 25.93
C GLN A 466 -21.05 0.90 26.14
N HIS A 467 -21.69 0.24 25.16
CA HIS A 467 -21.94 -1.20 25.20
C HIS A 467 -20.64 -2.00 25.38
N PHE A 468 -19.60 -1.67 24.61
CA PHE A 468 -18.33 -2.39 24.70
C PHE A 468 -17.53 -2.06 25.96
N ILE A 469 -17.65 -0.85 26.53
CA ILE A 469 -17.08 -0.54 27.86
C ILE A 469 -17.67 -1.47 28.92
N GLU A 470 -18.99 -1.67 28.91
CA GLU A 470 -19.69 -2.56 29.83
C GLU A 470 -19.28 -4.01 29.63
N PHE A 471 -19.23 -4.48 28.39
CA PHE A 471 -18.75 -5.83 28.05
C PHE A 471 -17.32 -6.09 28.56
N PHE A 472 -16.38 -5.19 28.27
CA PHE A 472 -14.98 -5.37 28.70
C PHE A 472 -14.83 -5.31 30.22
N SER A 473 -15.60 -4.46 30.90
CA SER A 473 -15.62 -4.36 32.35
C SER A 473 -16.22 -5.62 32.99
N PHE A 474 -17.28 -6.15 32.40
CA PHE A 474 -17.88 -7.41 32.83
C PHE A 474 -16.91 -8.59 32.66
N PHE A 475 -16.21 -8.67 31.52
CA PHE A 475 -15.18 -9.69 31.29
C PHE A 475 -14.06 -9.60 32.33
N ALA A 476 -13.58 -8.39 32.66
CA ALA A 476 -12.60 -8.17 33.72
C ALA A 476 -13.09 -8.68 35.08
N GLN A 477 -14.33 -8.33 35.46
CA GLN A 477 -14.93 -8.73 36.73
C GLN A 477 -15.11 -10.26 36.81
N LYS A 478 -15.57 -10.89 35.74
CA LYS A 478 -15.76 -12.34 35.65
C LYS A 478 -14.46 -13.11 35.94
N HIS A 479 -13.33 -12.57 35.48
CA HIS A 479 -12.00 -13.15 35.64
C HIS A 479 -11.19 -12.57 36.82
N ASN A 480 -11.85 -11.85 37.73
CA ASN A 480 -11.23 -11.24 38.93
C ASN A 480 -10.02 -10.33 38.61
N ASP A 481 -10.06 -9.66 37.47
CA ASP A 481 -9.00 -8.76 37.03
C ASP A 481 -9.08 -7.39 37.70
N SER A 482 -8.51 -7.31 38.89
CA SER A 482 -8.52 -6.10 39.72
C SER A 482 -7.69 -4.94 39.16
N THR A 483 -6.82 -5.17 38.17
CA THR A 483 -5.93 -4.15 37.58
C THR A 483 -6.38 -3.64 36.21
N TYR A 484 -7.53 -4.13 35.72
CA TYR A 484 -8.12 -3.77 34.43
C TYR A 484 -8.17 -2.26 34.19
N GLU A 485 -8.71 -1.49 35.14
CA GLU A 485 -8.95 -0.04 35.01
C GLU A 485 -7.68 0.76 34.68
N ILE A 486 -6.57 0.46 35.36
CA ILE A 486 -5.31 1.16 35.16
C ILE A 486 -4.59 0.68 33.89
N ARG A 487 -4.66 -0.61 33.54
CA ARG A 487 -4.12 -1.11 32.28
C ARG A 487 -4.91 -0.57 31.09
N MET A 488 -6.23 -0.45 31.21
CA MET A 488 -7.09 0.18 30.21
C MET A 488 -6.72 1.66 30.03
N ALA A 489 -6.45 2.39 31.10
CA ALA A 489 -5.96 3.77 31.01
C ALA A 489 -4.61 3.88 30.26
N LEU A 490 -3.65 3.00 30.54
CA LEU A 490 -2.36 2.94 29.81
C LEU A 490 -2.59 2.62 28.32
N ALA A 491 -3.42 1.61 28.03
CA ALA A 491 -3.71 1.16 26.68
C ALA A 491 -4.45 2.24 25.87
N LEU A 492 -5.42 2.94 26.46
CA LEU A 492 -6.12 4.08 25.88
C LEU A 492 -5.18 5.27 25.66
N ALA A 493 -4.32 5.60 26.62
CA ALA A 493 -3.33 6.67 26.45
C ALA A 493 -2.46 6.42 25.22
N ARG A 494 -1.98 5.18 25.04
CA ARG A 494 -1.30 4.73 23.81
C ARG A 494 -2.19 4.87 22.58
N SER A 495 -3.41 4.33 22.61
CA SER A 495 -4.30 4.30 21.44
C SER A 495 -4.71 5.70 20.97
N TYR A 496 -5.05 6.63 21.89
CA TYR A 496 -5.32 8.04 21.58
C TYR A 496 -4.11 8.73 20.95
N TYR A 497 -2.95 8.67 21.62
CA TYR A 497 -1.73 9.34 21.16
C TYR A 497 -1.38 8.88 19.75
N THR A 498 -1.33 7.56 19.57
CA THR A 498 -0.83 6.97 18.34
C THR A 498 -1.84 7.08 17.21
N SER A 499 -3.15 7.08 17.48
CA SER A 499 -4.19 7.22 16.45
C SER A 499 -4.28 8.64 15.88
N SER A 500 -3.83 9.67 16.62
CA SER A 500 -3.85 11.06 16.16
C SER A 500 -3.12 11.29 14.82
N ARG A 501 -2.11 10.46 14.48
CA ARG A 501 -1.39 10.53 13.19
C ARG A 501 -2.26 10.20 11.98
N PHE A 502 -3.41 9.59 12.20
CA PHE A 502 -4.35 9.22 11.13
C PHE A 502 -5.50 10.22 10.99
N GLU A 503 -5.52 11.27 11.81
CA GLU A 503 -6.53 12.31 11.79
C GLU A 503 -5.90 13.63 11.31
N LEU A 504 -6.50 14.23 10.28
CA LEU A 504 -6.03 15.50 9.71
C LEU A 504 -6.83 16.70 10.22
N ASN A 505 -8.03 16.49 10.76
CA ASN A 505 -8.75 17.52 11.49
C ASN A 505 -7.98 17.85 12.77
N TYR A 506 -7.30 19.00 12.75
CA TYR A 506 -6.41 19.41 13.84
C TYR A 506 -7.12 19.50 15.19
N ILE A 507 -8.35 20.03 15.24
CA ILE A 507 -9.10 20.18 16.51
C ILE A 507 -9.37 18.80 17.10
N PHE A 508 -9.91 17.90 16.28
CA PHE A 508 -10.23 16.54 16.72
C PHE A 508 -8.97 15.74 17.11
N ALA A 509 -7.91 15.82 16.31
CA ALA A 509 -6.63 15.17 16.61
C ALA A 509 -6.00 15.72 17.89
N LYS A 510 -6.14 17.04 18.16
CA LYS A 510 -5.64 17.69 19.36
C LYS A 510 -6.39 17.21 20.61
N GLU A 511 -7.71 17.05 20.53
CA GLU A 511 -8.49 16.46 21.62
C GLU A 511 -7.97 15.06 21.97
N MET A 512 -7.74 14.19 20.97
CA MET A 512 -7.14 12.87 21.20
C MET A 512 -5.77 12.96 21.90
N PHE A 513 -4.89 13.86 21.44
CA PHE A 513 -3.58 14.08 22.05
C PHE A 513 -3.69 14.53 23.51
N LEU A 514 -4.63 15.42 23.82
CA LEU A 514 -4.89 15.92 25.18
C LEU A 514 -5.47 14.82 26.07
N MET A 515 -6.41 14.02 25.59
CA MET A 515 -6.96 12.86 26.32
C MET A 515 -5.88 11.84 26.68
N SER A 516 -4.92 11.60 25.79
CA SER A 516 -3.75 10.78 26.10
C SER A 516 -2.92 11.36 27.24
N HIS A 517 -2.64 12.67 27.22
CA HIS A 517 -1.87 13.33 28.29
C HIS A 517 -2.61 13.29 29.62
N PHE A 518 -3.91 13.59 29.59
CA PHE A 518 -4.77 13.55 30.76
C PHE A 518 -4.76 12.16 31.42
N LEU A 519 -4.86 11.09 30.62
CA LEU A 519 -4.74 9.71 31.13
C LEU A 519 -3.38 9.45 31.76
N MET A 520 -2.28 9.81 31.09
CA MET A 520 -0.92 9.62 31.61
C MET A 520 -0.70 10.41 32.92
N GLU A 521 -1.21 11.64 33.02
CA GLU A 521 -1.14 12.46 34.22
C GLU A 521 -1.95 11.85 35.36
N LYS A 522 -3.16 11.36 35.09
CA LYS A 522 -4.00 10.68 36.07
C LYS A 522 -3.34 9.40 36.59
N ILE A 523 -2.71 8.62 35.72
CA ILE A 523 -1.95 7.41 36.09
C ILE A 523 -0.75 7.80 36.97
N ALA A 524 0.04 8.80 36.55
CA ALA A 524 1.19 9.27 37.32
C ALA A 524 0.80 9.79 38.71
N ALA A 525 -0.31 10.51 38.83
CA ALA A 525 -0.84 11.01 40.09
C ALA A 525 -1.39 9.92 41.03
N HIS A 526 -1.70 8.73 40.51
CA HIS A 526 -2.15 7.59 41.31
C HIS A 526 -1.00 6.78 41.92
N LYS A 527 0.24 7.04 41.51
CA LYS A 527 1.42 6.35 42.02
C LYS A 527 1.49 6.40 43.55
N GLY A 528 1.71 5.23 44.17
CA GLY A 528 1.78 5.08 45.63
C GLY A 528 0.44 4.72 46.29
N LYS A 529 -0.66 4.66 45.55
CA LYS A 529 -1.94 4.10 45.99
C LYS A 529 -2.11 2.68 45.45
N PRO A 530 -2.96 1.82 46.07
CA PRO A 530 -3.29 0.51 45.51
C PRO A 530 -3.88 0.64 44.10
N TRP A 531 -3.39 -0.14 43.15
CA TRP A 531 -3.76 -0.01 41.73
C TRP A 531 -5.22 -0.37 41.47
N GLU A 532 -5.80 -1.24 42.29
CA GLU A 532 -7.18 -1.70 42.24
C GLU A 532 -8.19 -0.58 42.57
N THR A 533 -7.70 0.53 43.15
CA THR A 533 -8.50 1.72 43.45
C THR A 533 -8.53 2.74 42.31
N PHE A 534 -7.75 2.53 41.24
CA PHE A 534 -7.79 3.40 40.07
C PHE A 534 -9.16 3.30 39.38
N ARG A 535 -9.66 4.41 38.86
CA ARG A 535 -10.92 4.47 38.09
C ARG A 535 -10.72 5.25 36.80
N LEU A 536 -10.98 4.60 35.68
CA LEU A 536 -10.98 5.21 34.36
C LEU A 536 -12.14 6.23 34.27
N PRO A 537 -11.88 7.46 33.80
CA PRO A 537 -12.96 8.40 33.53
C PRO A 537 -13.65 8.02 32.23
N ALA A 538 -14.92 7.60 32.29
CA ALA A 538 -15.66 7.12 31.13
C ALA A 538 -15.89 8.21 30.08
N GLU A 539 -15.98 9.47 30.50
CA GLU A 539 -16.32 10.62 29.65
C GLU A 539 -15.31 10.83 28.52
N ILE A 540 -14.07 10.41 28.70
CA ILE A 540 -13.01 10.57 27.68
C ILE A 540 -13.29 9.77 26.41
N LEU A 541 -14.08 8.69 26.53
CA LEU A 541 -14.39 7.75 25.44
C LEU A 541 -15.51 8.26 24.52
N PHE A 542 -16.11 9.40 24.83
CA PHE A 542 -17.16 10.02 24.05
C PHE A 542 -16.67 11.35 23.47
N TYR A 543 -17.07 11.66 22.24
CA TYR A 543 -16.85 12.96 21.59
C TYR A 543 -18.19 13.57 21.22
#